data_AF-I0K0R7-F1
#
_entry.id   AF-I0K0R7-F1
#
_cell.length_a   1.000
_cell.length_b   1.000
_cell.length_c   1.000
_cell.angle_alpha   90.00
_cell.angle_beta   90.00
_cell.angle_gamma   90.00
#
_symmetry.space_group_name_H-M   'P 1'
#
loop_
_entity.id
_entity.type
_entity.pdbx_description
1 polymer ?
#
loop_
_entity_poly.entity_id
_entity_poly.type
_entity_poly.pdbx_seq_one_letter_code
_entity_poly.pdbx_strand_id
1 'polypeptide(L)'
;MNEFKDFLETLKQPEYVHVLLNPIPIYGLGLALLTFIIGSVMKSRGVQAVGLVLIILTCASGWLVESYGEEGYDRVEAMVSDKEKAWLDAHKERGERAVWVLYAEGLFAVLSLVALGIFPKGMNFLGTATIIIGFAALFMTIWTGHAGGKIRHKEFYEGPPPGYEKAKPQEPKTDAPLPKLD
;
A
#
# COMPACT_ATOMS: atom_id res chain seq x y z
N MET A 1 8.30 6.21 -33.13
CA MET A 1 7.71 7.16 -32.16
C MET A 1 8.86 7.80 -31.39
N ASN A 2 8.69 9.03 -30.88
CA ASN A 2 9.70 9.63 -30.01
C ASN A 2 9.50 9.02 -28.62
N GLU A 3 10.50 8.34 -28.05
CA GLU A 3 10.49 7.72 -26.71
C GLU A 3 9.81 8.59 -25.65
N PHE A 4 10.01 9.91 -25.71
CA PHE A 4 9.38 10.87 -24.79
C PHE A 4 7.85 10.94 -24.93
N LYS A 5 7.31 10.85 -26.16
CA LYS A 5 5.86 10.81 -26.38
C LYS A 5 5.26 9.52 -25.81
N ASP A 6 5.94 8.39 -25.97
CA ASP A 6 5.48 7.09 -25.48
C ASP A 6 5.45 7.07 -23.95
N PHE A 7 6.43 7.71 -23.30
CA PHE A 7 6.42 7.97 -21.86
C PHE A 7 5.22 8.81 -21.42
N LEU A 8 4.91 9.91 -22.13
CA LEU A 8 3.76 10.76 -21.81
C LEU A 8 2.41 10.05 -22.00
N GLU A 9 2.30 9.15 -22.97
CA GLU A 9 1.10 8.31 -23.14
C GLU A 9 0.98 7.28 -22.01
N THR A 10 2.11 6.68 -21.59
CA THR A 10 2.13 5.74 -20.44
C THR A 10 1.69 6.39 -19.13
N LEU A 11 2.01 7.68 -18.93
CA LEU A 11 1.52 8.45 -17.76
C LEU A 11 -0.01 8.59 -17.69
N LYS A 12 -0.73 8.31 -18.78
CA LYS A 12 -2.20 8.30 -18.80
C LYS A 12 -2.78 6.94 -18.39
N GLN A 13 -1.96 5.91 -18.22
CA GLN A 13 -2.39 4.58 -17.80
C GLN A 13 -2.49 4.51 -16.27
N PRO A 14 -3.69 4.28 -15.70
CA PRO A 14 -3.89 4.21 -14.24
C PRO A 14 -2.96 3.21 -13.53
N GLU A 15 -2.79 2.01 -14.07
CA GLU A 15 -1.92 0.97 -13.52
C GLU A 15 -0.45 1.39 -13.47
N TYR A 16 0.01 2.19 -14.44
CA TYR A 16 1.36 2.76 -14.41
C TYR A 16 1.48 3.83 -13.33
N VAL A 17 0.52 4.76 -13.25
CA VAL A 17 0.52 5.83 -12.24
C VAL A 17 0.41 5.25 -10.83
N HIS A 18 -0.41 4.21 -10.63
CA HIS A 18 -0.49 3.46 -9.40
C HIS A 18 0.90 2.94 -8.98
N VAL A 19 1.60 2.21 -9.85
CA VAL A 19 2.93 1.66 -9.55
C VAL A 19 3.96 2.77 -9.32
N LEU A 20 3.87 3.88 -10.06
CA LEU A 20 4.75 5.05 -9.90
C LEU A 20 4.60 5.70 -8.52
N LEU A 21 3.36 5.80 -8.01
CA LEU A 21 3.05 6.47 -6.74
C LEU A 21 3.09 5.53 -5.52
N ASN A 22 2.90 4.23 -5.72
CA ASN A 22 2.87 3.20 -4.67
C ASN A 22 4.11 3.17 -3.72
N PRO A 23 5.33 3.56 -4.15
CA PRO A 23 6.47 3.71 -3.24
C PRO A 23 6.28 4.79 -2.17
N ILE A 24 5.41 5.79 -2.38
CA ILE A 24 5.27 6.96 -1.49
C ILE A 24 4.67 6.57 -0.12
N PRO A 25 3.55 5.82 -0.02
CA PRO A 25 3.01 5.39 1.28
C PRO A 25 3.90 4.41 2.07
N ILE A 26 4.94 3.83 1.45
CA ILE A 26 5.91 2.96 2.12
C ILE A 26 7.20 3.73 2.44
N TYR A 27 8.00 4.05 1.43
CA TYR A 27 9.31 4.67 1.64
C TYR A 27 9.20 6.13 2.05
N GLY A 28 8.26 6.86 1.45
CA GLY A 28 8.00 8.25 1.82
C GLY A 28 7.55 8.34 3.28
N LEU A 29 6.58 7.53 3.69
CA LEU A 29 6.12 7.47 5.08
C LEU A 29 7.24 7.03 6.03
N GLY A 30 8.04 6.03 5.66
CA GLY A 30 9.18 5.59 6.47
C GLY A 30 10.21 6.70 6.72
N LEU A 31 10.57 7.46 5.68
CA LEU A 31 11.48 8.61 5.80
C LEU A 31 10.85 9.78 6.57
N ALA A 32 9.55 10.01 6.39
CA ALA A 32 8.81 11.05 7.10
C ALA A 32 8.74 10.76 8.62
N LEU A 33 8.44 9.52 9.00
CA LEU A 33 8.44 9.05 10.38
C LEU A 33 9.83 9.15 11.01
N LEU A 34 10.86 8.70 10.30
CA LEU A 34 12.24 8.84 10.76
C LEU A 34 12.60 10.31 11.01
N THR A 35 12.23 11.20 10.10
CA THR A 35 12.46 12.65 10.23
C THR A 35 11.76 13.21 11.47
N PHE A 36 10.50 12.83 11.70
CA PHE A 36 9.74 13.27 12.86
C PHE A 36 10.32 12.74 14.18
N ILE A 37 10.75 11.46 14.21
CA ILE A 37 11.41 10.84 15.38
C ILE A 37 12.74 11.57 15.68
N ILE A 38 13.58 11.79 14.67
CA ILE A 38 14.84 12.53 14.82
C ILE A 38 14.57 13.93 15.37
N GLY A 39 13.62 14.66 14.79
CA GLY A 39 13.22 15.98 15.28
C GLY A 39 12.77 15.95 16.74
N SER A 40 12.08 14.89 17.16
CA SER A 40 11.61 14.72 18.53
C SER A 40 12.73 14.38 19.52
N VAL A 41 13.66 13.49 19.14
CA VAL A 41 14.84 13.17 19.97
C VAL A 41 15.75 14.39 20.11
N MET A 42 15.98 15.12 19.00
CA MET A 42 16.78 16.35 19.00
C MET A 42 16.05 17.56 19.60
N LYS A 43 14.76 17.43 19.91
CA LYS A 43 13.88 18.54 20.36
C LYS A 43 13.88 19.73 19.39
N SER A 44 14.08 19.47 18.10
CA SER A 44 14.11 20.48 17.05
C SER A 44 12.71 20.68 16.46
N ARG A 45 12.07 21.79 16.81
CA ARG A 45 10.72 22.13 16.34
C ARG A 45 10.64 22.23 14.81
N GLY A 46 11.69 22.74 14.16
CA GLY A 46 11.75 22.82 12.70
C GLY A 46 11.77 21.44 12.05
N VAL A 47 12.59 20.52 12.57
CA VAL A 47 12.67 19.15 12.04
C VAL A 47 11.38 18.36 12.33
N GLN A 48 10.78 18.56 13.51
CA GLN A 48 9.46 17.99 13.81
C GLN A 48 8.39 18.47 12.81
N ALA A 49 8.34 19.77 12.52
CA ALA A 49 7.38 20.32 11.57
C ALA A 49 7.58 19.74 10.16
N VAL A 50 8.83 19.63 9.69
CA VAL A 50 9.13 18.99 8.40
C VAL A 50 8.68 17.53 8.38
N GLY A 51 9.00 16.76 9.42
CA GLY A 51 8.56 15.36 9.53
C GLY A 51 7.04 15.21 9.49
N LEU A 52 6.31 16.03 10.25
CA LEU A 52 4.85 16.02 10.25
C LEU A 52 4.24 16.40 8.90
N VAL A 53 4.77 17.41 8.22
CA VAL A 53 4.32 17.78 6.86
C VAL A 53 4.56 16.63 5.88
N LEU A 54 5.71 15.97 5.95
CA LEU A 54 6.00 14.81 5.10
C LEU A 54 5.05 13.63 5.40
N ILE A 55 4.72 13.39 6.68
CA ILE A 55 3.74 12.36 7.06
C ILE A 55 2.38 12.69 6.43
N ILE A 56 1.92 13.94 6.53
CA ILE A 56 0.64 14.37 5.93
C ILE A 56 0.63 14.12 4.41
N LEU A 57 1.68 14.55 3.70
CA LEU A 57 1.77 14.39 2.24
C LEU A 57 1.83 12.92 1.81
N THR A 58 2.56 12.08 2.55
CA THR A 58 2.69 10.65 2.27
C THR A 58 1.44 9.86 2.62
N CYS A 59 0.68 10.28 3.63
CA CYS A 59 -0.64 9.70 3.92
C CYS A 59 -1.68 10.13 2.88
N ALA A 60 -1.67 11.39 2.46
CA ALA A 60 -2.57 11.91 1.44
C ALA A 60 -2.39 11.22 0.08
N SER A 61 -1.16 10.80 -0.26
CA SER A 61 -0.92 10.05 -1.49
C SER A 61 -1.58 8.66 -1.51
N GLY A 62 -1.95 8.11 -0.34
CA GLY A 62 -2.69 6.84 -0.26
C GLY A 62 -3.99 6.86 -1.06
N TRP A 63 -4.73 7.98 -1.05
CA TRP A 63 -5.93 8.16 -1.86
C TRP A 63 -5.65 8.11 -3.37
N LEU A 64 -4.56 8.75 -3.82
CA LEU A 64 -4.16 8.72 -5.23
C LEU A 64 -3.78 7.30 -5.65
N VAL A 65 -2.97 6.62 -4.84
CA VAL A 65 -2.53 5.24 -5.11
C VAL A 65 -3.74 4.30 -5.19
N GLU A 66 -4.67 4.37 -4.25
CA GLU A 66 -5.90 3.58 -4.26
C GLU A 66 -6.75 3.85 -5.50
N SER A 67 -7.02 5.13 -5.81
CA SER A 67 -7.86 5.53 -6.94
C SER A 67 -7.33 5.02 -8.28
N TYR A 68 -6.03 5.20 -8.56
CA TYR A 68 -5.41 4.68 -9.77
C TYR A 68 -5.33 3.14 -9.78
N GLY A 69 -5.25 2.51 -8.60
CA GLY A 69 -5.31 1.05 -8.47
C GLY A 69 -6.69 0.50 -8.86
N GLU A 70 -7.76 1.14 -8.39
CA GLU A 70 -9.16 0.82 -8.73
C GLU A 70 -9.38 0.95 -10.25
N GLU A 71 -8.99 2.08 -10.84
CA GLU A 71 -9.13 2.35 -12.29
C GLU A 71 -8.29 1.42 -13.19
N GLY A 72 -7.20 0.87 -12.64
CA GLY A 72 -6.29 -0.06 -13.32
C GLY A 72 -6.68 -1.54 -13.18
N TYR A 73 -7.56 -1.85 -12.22
CA TYR A 73 -7.77 -3.21 -11.73
C TYR A 73 -8.17 -4.21 -12.82
N ASP A 74 -9.27 -3.94 -13.52
CA ASP A 74 -9.86 -4.87 -14.50
C ASP A 74 -8.89 -5.18 -15.64
N ARG A 75 -8.05 -4.22 -16.04
CA ARG A 75 -7.02 -4.43 -17.06
C ARG A 75 -5.95 -5.38 -16.55
N VAL A 76 -5.49 -5.22 -15.31
CA VAL A 76 -4.50 -6.12 -14.72
C VAL A 76 -5.09 -7.51 -14.52
N GLU A 77 -6.33 -7.60 -14.03
CA GLU A 77 -7.06 -8.85 -13.83
C GLU A 77 -7.16 -9.68 -15.11
N ALA A 78 -7.49 -9.04 -16.24
CA ALA A 78 -7.61 -9.71 -17.54
C ALA A 78 -6.30 -10.31 -18.09
N MET A 79 -5.15 -9.95 -17.50
CA MET A 79 -3.81 -10.35 -17.96
C MET A 79 -3.11 -11.37 -17.06
N VAL A 80 -3.76 -11.82 -15.99
CA VAL A 80 -3.14 -12.68 -14.96
C VAL A 80 -3.88 -14.01 -14.81
N SER A 81 -3.17 -15.03 -14.34
CA SER A 81 -3.76 -16.32 -13.97
C SER A 81 -4.62 -16.23 -12.71
N ASP A 82 -5.49 -17.21 -12.46
CA ASP A 82 -6.33 -17.26 -11.25
C ASP A 82 -5.53 -17.15 -9.94
N LYS A 83 -4.30 -17.72 -9.93
CA LYS A 83 -3.40 -17.64 -8.77
C LYS A 83 -2.86 -16.22 -8.56
N GLU A 84 -2.49 -15.55 -9.63
CA GLU A 84 -2.00 -14.16 -9.61
C GLU A 84 -3.15 -13.19 -9.29
N LYS A 85 -4.36 -13.46 -9.82
CA LYS A 85 -5.59 -12.75 -9.45
C LYS A 85 -5.86 -12.83 -7.94
N ALA A 86 -5.76 -14.00 -7.33
CA ALA A 86 -5.94 -14.11 -5.87
C ALA A 86 -4.93 -13.25 -5.07
N TRP A 87 -3.72 -13.02 -5.60
CA TRP A 87 -2.78 -12.04 -5.02
C TRP A 87 -3.16 -10.59 -5.31
N LEU A 88 -3.71 -10.29 -6.50
CA LEU A 88 -4.25 -8.98 -6.87
C LEU A 88 -5.44 -8.60 -5.95
N ASP A 89 -6.40 -9.50 -5.77
CA ASP A 89 -7.54 -9.32 -4.86
C ASP A 89 -7.05 -9.07 -3.42
N ALA A 90 -6.09 -9.88 -2.94
CA ALA A 90 -5.50 -9.72 -1.61
C ALA A 90 -4.71 -8.41 -1.45
N HIS A 91 -4.08 -7.92 -2.52
CA HIS A 91 -3.42 -6.61 -2.53
C HIS A 91 -4.46 -5.49 -2.42
N LYS A 92 -5.55 -5.55 -3.20
CA LYS A 92 -6.66 -4.59 -3.13
C LYS A 92 -7.28 -4.53 -1.74
N GLU A 93 -7.70 -5.67 -1.19
CA GLU A 93 -8.34 -5.75 0.14
C GLU A 93 -7.44 -5.17 1.25
N ARG A 94 -6.12 -5.44 1.19
CA ARG A 94 -5.16 -4.87 2.15
C ARG A 94 -4.96 -3.38 1.95
N GLY A 95 -4.94 -2.92 0.70
CA GLY A 95 -4.85 -1.51 0.32
C GLY A 95 -6.01 -0.68 0.87
N GLU A 96 -7.24 -1.15 0.65
CA GLU A 96 -8.46 -0.51 1.18
C GLU A 96 -8.40 -0.37 2.71
N ARG A 97 -7.90 -1.40 3.41
CA ARG A 97 -7.69 -1.33 4.86
C ARG A 97 -6.55 -0.37 5.24
N ALA A 98 -5.44 -0.40 4.51
CA ALA A 98 -4.27 0.43 4.80
C ALA A 98 -4.58 1.92 4.63
N VAL A 99 -5.39 2.30 3.64
CA VAL A 99 -5.82 3.68 3.40
C VAL A 99 -6.52 4.29 4.62
N TRP A 100 -7.40 3.54 5.29
CA TRP A 100 -8.04 4.02 6.53
C TRP A 100 -7.04 4.28 7.65
N VAL A 101 -5.98 3.47 7.76
CA VAL A 101 -4.91 3.67 8.75
C VAL A 101 -4.04 4.88 8.37
N LEU A 102 -3.78 5.09 7.07
CA LEU A 102 -3.11 6.30 6.57
C LEU A 102 -3.92 7.57 6.84
N TYR A 103 -5.25 7.53 6.71
CA TYR A 103 -6.09 8.68 7.06
C TYR A 103 -6.07 8.99 8.55
N ALA A 104 -6.09 7.95 9.40
CA ALA A 104 -5.91 8.14 10.84
C ALA A 104 -4.54 8.77 11.15
N GLU A 105 -3.46 8.27 10.55
CA GLU A 105 -2.11 8.82 10.73
C GLU A 105 -2.02 10.28 10.25
N GLY A 106 -2.56 10.58 9.06
CA GLY A 106 -2.61 11.94 8.53
C GLY A 106 -3.35 12.90 9.45
N LEU A 107 -4.48 12.48 10.03
CA LEU A 107 -5.21 13.28 11.01
C LEU A 107 -4.36 13.56 12.26
N PHE A 108 -3.73 12.53 12.83
CA PHE A 108 -2.86 12.70 14.00
C PHE A 108 -1.64 13.58 13.69
N ALA A 109 -1.07 13.48 12.50
CA ALA A 109 0.01 14.35 12.05
C ALA A 109 -0.43 15.81 11.94
N VAL A 110 -1.63 16.08 11.40
CA VAL A 110 -2.22 17.45 11.39
C VAL A 110 -2.42 17.96 12.81
N LEU A 111 -3.02 17.16 13.70
CA LEU A 111 -3.24 17.55 15.09
C LEU A 111 -1.92 17.82 15.82
N SER A 112 -0.91 16.98 15.61
CA SER A 112 0.45 17.16 16.10
C SER A 112 1.09 18.44 15.57
N LEU A 113 0.91 18.76 14.28
CA LEU A 113 1.49 19.96 13.68
C LEU A 113 0.87 21.24 14.27
N VAL A 114 -0.45 21.24 14.46
CA VAL A 114 -1.16 22.32 15.15
C VAL A 114 -0.68 22.42 16.60
N ALA A 115 -0.65 21.32 17.34
CA ALA A 115 -0.23 21.29 18.73
C ALA A 115 1.23 21.73 18.91
N LEU A 116 2.11 21.40 17.95
CA LEU A 116 3.49 21.86 17.93
C LEU A 116 3.54 23.39 17.98
N GLY A 117 2.72 24.07 17.17
CA GLY A 117 2.66 25.53 17.09
C GLY A 117 2.03 26.21 18.31
N ILE A 118 0.87 25.72 18.76
CA ILE A 118 0.01 26.49 19.69
C ILE A 118 -0.36 25.75 20.99
N PHE A 119 -0.10 24.45 21.11
CA PHE A 119 -0.47 23.66 22.29
C PHE A 119 0.61 22.67 22.72
N PRO A 120 1.77 23.16 23.25
CA PRO A 120 2.95 22.33 23.51
C PRO A 120 2.70 21.22 24.55
N LYS A 121 1.73 21.37 25.45
CA LYS A 121 1.35 20.31 26.41
C LYS A 121 0.71 19.10 25.70
N GLY A 122 -0.10 19.33 24.67
CA GLY A 122 -0.72 18.28 23.87
C GLY A 122 0.25 17.58 22.91
N MET A 123 1.34 18.25 22.54
CA MET A 123 2.34 17.73 21.60
C MET A 123 2.99 16.42 22.06
N ASN A 124 3.18 16.22 23.37
CA ASN A 124 3.76 14.97 23.87
C ASN A 124 2.84 13.77 23.57
N PHE A 125 1.55 13.90 23.91
CA PHE A 125 0.57 12.85 23.65
C PHE A 125 0.37 12.64 22.15
N LEU A 126 0.11 13.71 21.40
CA LEU A 126 -0.16 13.64 19.96
C LEU A 126 1.07 13.15 19.17
N GLY A 127 2.27 13.60 19.53
CA GLY A 127 3.50 13.16 18.91
C GLY A 127 3.79 11.68 19.16
N THR A 128 3.60 11.19 20.39
CA THR A 128 3.72 9.75 20.68
C THR A 128 2.66 8.94 19.92
N ALA A 129 1.41 9.41 19.87
CA ALA A 129 0.35 8.76 19.10
C ALA A 129 0.69 8.70 17.60
N THR A 130 1.20 9.79 17.03
CA THR A 130 1.66 9.87 15.62
C THR A 130 2.76 8.83 15.35
N ILE A 131 3.71 8.65 16.25
CA ILE A 131 4.74 7.61 16.07
C ILE A 131 4.14 6.20 16.08
N ILE A 132 3.24 5.91 17.03
CA ILE A 132 2.63 4.57 17.18
C ILE A 132 1.73 4.24 15.98
N ILE A 133 0.85 5.17 15.61
CA ILE A 133 -0.07 5.00 14.48
C ILE A 133 0.73 4.97 13.18
N GLY A 134 1.77 5.77 13.05
CA GLY A 134 2.68 5.76 11.91
C GLY A 134 3.37 4.41 11.68
N PHE A 135 3.85 3.75 12.75
CA PHE A 135 4.38 2.39 12.62
C PHE A 135 3.30 1.37 12.19
N ALA A 136 2.07 1.51 12.68
CA ALA A 136 0.96 0.68 12.24
C ALA A 136 0.62 0.92 10.76
N ALA A 137 0.57 2.18 10.32
CA ALA A 137 0.36 2.56 8.93
C ALA A 137 1.46 2.00 8.02
N LEU A 138 2.73 2.17 8.40
CA LEU A 138 3.88 1.64 7.65
C LEU A 138 3.85 0.11 7.57
N PHE A 139 3.49 -0.58 8.65
CA PHE A 139 3.31 -2.03 8.62
C PHE A 139 2.21 -2.44 7.62
N MET A 140 1.06 -1.77 7.66
CA MET A 140 -0.07 -2.06 6.76
C MET A 140 0.28 -1.83 5.30
N THR A 141 1.01 -0.75 4.96
CA THR A 141 1.44 -0.49 3.58
C THR A 141 2.49 -1.48 3.11
N ILE A 142 3.45 -1.88 3.96
CA ILE A 142 4.40 -2.96 3.66
C ILE A 142 3.68 -4.29 3.43
N TRP A 143 2.70 -4.63 4.27
CA TRP A 143 1.94 -5.88 4.14
C TRP A 143 1.05 -5.92 2.89
N THR A 144 0.57 -4.76 2.46
CA THR A 144 -0.10 -4.55 1.18
C THR A 144 0.87 -4.75 0.01
N GLY A 145 2.05 -4.14 0.07
CA GLY A 145 3.12 -4.32 -0.93
C GLY A 145 3.62 -5.76 -1.05
N HIS A 146 3.63 -6.52 0.06
CA HIS A 146 3.97 -7.95 0.04
C HIS A 146 3.02 -8.79 -0.83
N ALA A 147 1.72 -8.47 -0.86
CA ALA A 147 0.78 -9.09 -1.79
C ALA A 147 1.01 -8.57 -3.22
N GLY A 148 1.21 -7.26 -3.37
CA GLY A 148 1.45 -6.62 -4.67
C GLY A 148 2.65 -7.20 -5.43
N GLY A 149 3.77 -7.46 -4.72
CA GLY A 149 4.94 -8.11 -5.32
C GLY A 149 4.61 -9.48 -5.93
N LYS A 150 3.70 -10.25 -5.31
CA LYS A 150 3.33 -11.58 -5.80
C LYS A 150 2.41 -11.55 -7.03
N ILE A 151 1.95 -10.40 -7.50
CA ILE A 151 1.17 -10.32 -8.74
C ILE A 151 2.06 -10.63 -9.96
N ARG A 152 3.33 -10.18 -9.96
CA ARG A 152 4.25 -10.33 -11.09
C ARG A 152 5.61 -10.98 -10.76
N HIS A 153 5.94 -11.17 -9.48
CA HIS A 153 7.17 -11.85 -9.04
C HIS A 153 6.88 -13.25 -8.50
N LYS A 154 6.97 -14.26 -9.39
CA LYS A 154 6.72 -15.67 -9.06
C LYS A 154 7.77 -16.24 -8.10
N GLU A 155 8.96 -15.66 -8.10
CA GLU A 155 10.03 -15.95 -7.16
C GLU A 155 9.66 -15.68 -5.69
N PHE A 156 8.61 -14.90 -5.42
CA PHE A 156 8.14 -14.62 -4.06
C PHE A 156 7.10 -15.63 -3.53
N TYR A 157 6.88 -16.74 -4.24
CA TYR A 157 5.80 -17.68 -3.93
C TYR A 157 6.32 -18.77 -2.98
N GLU A 158 5.97 -18.65 -1.71
CA GLU A 158 6.28 -19.67 -0.68
C GLU A 158 5.08 -20.61 -0.41
N GLY A 159 3.93 -20.41 -1.08
CA GLY A 159 2.70 -21.18 -0.88
C GLY A 159 1.52 -20.70 -1.75
N PRO A 160 0.31 -21.28 -1.58
CA PRO A 160 -0.88 -20.82 -2.27
C PRO A 160 -1.34 -19.42 -1.77
N PRO A 161 -1.94 -18.59 -2.63
CA PRO A 161 -2.51 -17.29 -2.24
C PRO A 161 -3.61 -17.44 -1.18
N PRO A 162 -3.87 -16.38 -0.37
CA PRO A 162 -5.01 -16.34 0.52
C PRO A 162 -6.31 -16.65 -0.22
N GLY A 163 -7.13 -17.57 0.30
CA GLY A 163 -8.41 -17.95 -0.31
C GLY A 163 -8.34 -18.86 -1.55
N TYR A 164 -7.16 -19.03 -2.17
CA TYR A 164 -7.01 -19.78 -3.42
C TYR A 164 -7.42 -21.26 -3.33
N GLU A 165 -7.06 -21.94 -2.23
CA GLU A 165 -7.46 -23.35 -2.01
C GLU A 165 -8.98 -23.55 -2.00
N LYS A 166 -9.76 -22.55 -1.56
CA LYS A 166 -11.23 -22.59 -1.55
C LYS A 166 -11.84 -22.27 -2.92
N ALA A 167 -11.08 -21.60 -3.78
CA ALA A 167 -11.52 -21.10 -5.08
C ALA A 167 -11.08 -21.99 -6.26
N LYS A 168 -10.26 -23.03 -6.02
CA LYS A 168 -9.90 -24.01 -7.05
C LYS A 168 -11.17 -24.57 -7.70
N PRO A 169 -11.26 -24.55 -9.05
CA PRO A 169 -12.23 -25.38 -9.75
C PRO A 169 -12.06 -26.81 -9.25
N GLN A 170 -13.14 -27.44 -8.78
CA GLN A 170 -13.08 -28.86 -8.44
C GLN A 170 -12.70 -29.62 -9.70
N GLU A 171 -11.59 -30.35 -9.68
CA GLU A 171 -11.32 -31.34 -10.72
C GLU A 171 -12.57 -32.24 -10.82
N PRO A 172 -13.05 -32.54 -12.04
CA PRO A 172 -14.12 -33.49 -12.21
C PRO A 172 -13.69 -34.77 -11.49
N LYS A 173 -14.49 -35.24 -10.53
CA LYS A 173 -14.23 -36.54 -9.91
C LYS A 173 -14.20 -37.57 -11.04
N THR A 174 -13.04 -38.15 -11.29
CA THR A 174 -12.88 -39.28 -12.20
C THR A 174 -13.46 -40.53 -11.53
N ASP A 175 -14.78 -40.52 -11.29
CA ASP A 175 -15.54 -41.66 -10.78
C ASP A 175 -15.99 -42.59 -11.92
N ALA A 176 -15.62 -42.29 -13.18
CA ALA A 176 -15.86 -43.17 -14.30
C ALA A 176 -14.87 -44.35 -14.25
N PRO A 177 -15.35 -45.61 -14.12
CA PRO A 177 -14.48 -46.77 -14.22
C PRO A 177 -13.76 -46.74 -15.56
N LEU A 178 -12.45 -47.01 -15.56
CA LEU A 178 -11.69 -47.23 -16.79
C LEU A 178 -12.45 -48.24 -17.66
N PRO A 179 -12.66 -47.95 -18.96
CA PRO A 179 -13.29 -48.92 -19.85
C PRO A 179 -12.49 -50.21 -19.80
N LYS A 180 -13.19 -51.33 -19.57
CA LYS A 180 -12.58 -52.64 -19.67
C LYS A 180 -12.07 -52.79 -21.09
N LEU A 181 -10.78 -53.07 -21.22
CA LEU A 181 -10.19 -53.50 -22.48
C LEU A 181 -10.72 -54.90 -22.74
N ASP A 182 -11.64 -55.00 -23.69
CA ASP A 182 -12.08 -56.26 -24.30
C ASP A 182 -11.11 -56.67 -25.42
#